data_AF-A0A7X8F9R9-F1
#
_entry.id   AF-A0A7X8F9R9-F1
#
_cell.length_a   1.000
_cell.length_b   1.000
_cell.length_c   1.000
_cell.angle_alpha   90.00
_cell.angle_beta   90.00
_cell.angle_gamma   90.00
#
_symmetry.space_group_name_H-M   'P 1'
#
loop_
_entity.id
_entity.type
_entity.pdbx_description
1 polymer ?
#
loop_
_entity_poly.entity_id
_entity_poly.type
_entity_poly.pdbx_seq_one_letter_code
_entity_poly.pdbx_strand_id
1 'polypeptide(L)'
;EGKAAFELMLRGLTFDEAQPLIDEFLDSAVLAGLHRLRIIHGKGTGILRSKTRDYLRRNRQIISMETPPPSEGGTGVTVVKI
;
A
#
# COMPACT_ATOMS: atom_id res chain seq x y z
N GLU A 1 -2.17 -14.54 -16.61
CA GLU A 1 -1.85 -14.80 -15.20
C GLU A 1 -1.47 -13.48 -14.55
N GLY A 2 -2.27 -12.98 -13.60
CA GLY A 2 -1.93 -11.76 -12.87
C GLY A 2 -0.75 -12.04 -11.95
N LYS A 3 0.36 -11.31 -12.11
CA LYS A 3 1.56 -11.52 -11.32
C LYS A 3 1.31 -10.95 -9.92
N ALA A 4 0.90 -11.81 -8.99
CA ALA A 4 0.71 -11.43 -7.60
C ALA A 4 2.03 -10.88 -7.04
N ALA A 5 2.00 -9.64 -6.55
CA ALA A 5 3.15 -8.95 -5.99
C ALA A 5 2.92 -8.71 -4.48
N PHE A 6 4.00 -8.77 -3.70
CA PHE A 6 3.95 -8.42 -2.28
C PHE A 6 4.15 -6.92 -2.04
N GLU A 7 4.58 -6.19 -3.06
CA GLU A 7 4.91 -4.77 -2.98
C GLU A 7 4.30 -3.97 -4.14
N LEU A 8 3.78 -2.79 -3.83
CA LEU A 8 3.30 -1.79 -4.80
C LEU A 8 4.11 -0.51 -4.65
N MET A 9 4.67 0.00 -5.75
CA MET A 9 5.42 1.25 -5.77
C MET A 9 4.57 2.40 -6.31
N LEU A 10 4.43 3.46 -5.52
CA LEU A 10 3.62 4.65 -5.83
C LEU A 10 4.46 5.93 -5.92
N ARG A 11 5.79 5.82 -5.77
CA ARG A 11 6.68 6.98 -5.77
C ARG A 11 6.60 7.74 -7.10
N GLY A 12 6.43 9.06 -7.01
CA GLY A 12 6.33 9.93 -8.17
C GLY A 12 4.91 10.08 -8.71
N LEU A 13 3.94 9.32 -8.17
CA LEU A 13 2.54 9.44 -8.52
C LEU A 13 1.83 10.46 -7.64
N THR A 14 0.82 11.11 -8.21
CA THR A 14 -0.25 11.75 -7.46
C THR A 14 -1.13 10.69 -6.79
N PHE A 15 -1.96 11.11 -5.83
CA PHE A 15 -2.89 10.16 -5.21
C PHE A 15 -3.95 9.65 -6.18
N ASP A 16 -4.40 10.50 -7.12
CA ASP A 16 -5.44 10.12 -8.08
C ASP A 16 -4.92 9.06 -9.08
N GLU A 17 -3.62 9.09 -9.40
CA GLU A 17 -2.96 8.03 -10.17
C GLU A 17 -2.69 6.78 -9.32
N ALA A 18 -2.38 6.95 -8.04
CA ALA A 18 -2.04 5.85 -7.14
C ALA A 18 -3.26 5.04 -6.68
N GLN A 19 -4.41 5.67 -6.50
CA GLN A 19 -5.62 5.03 -5.99
C GLN A 19 -6.05 3.80 -6.81
N PRO A 20 -6.24 3.87 -8.15
CA PRO A 20 -6.64 2.69 -8.92
C PRO A 20 -5.62 1.56 -8.86
N LEU A 21 -4.32 1.88 -8.76
CA LEU A 21 -3.26 0.87 -8.59
C LEU A 21 -3.33 0.17 -7.24
N ILE A 22 -3.71 0.90 -6.18
CA ILE A 22 -3.92 0.32 -4.84
C ILE A 22 -5.09 -0.68 -4.90
N ASP A 23 -6.19 -0.32 -5.56
CA ASP A 23 -7.36 -1.20 -5.68
C ASP A 23 -7.02 -2.50 -6.41
N GLU A 24 -6.43 -2.41 -7.61
CA GLU A 24 -6.02 -3.57 -8.40
C GLU A 24 -5.03 -4.46 -7.63
N PHE A 25 -4.12 -3.85 -6.88
CA PHE A 25 -3.13 -4.55 -6.08
C PHE A 25 -3.75 -5.32 -4.92
N LEU A 26 -4.71 -4.72 -4.20
CA LEU A 26 -5.42 -5.39 -3.11
C LEU A 26 -6.28 -6.55 -3.62
N ASP A 27 -7.00 -6.35 -4.73
CA ASP A 27 -7.82 -7.41 -5.34
C ASP A 27 -6.97 -8.58 -5.80
N SER A 28 -5.85 -8.29 -6.48
CA SER A 28 -4.89 -9.32 -6.92
C SER A 28 -4.30 -10.09 -5.74
N ALA A 29 -4.01 -9.41 -4.63
CA ALA A 29 -3.49 -10.03 -3.42
C ALA A 29 -4.51 -10.95 -2.75
N VAL A 30 -5.78 -10.54 -2.69
CA VAL A 30 -6.87 -11.37 -2.15
C VAL A 30 -7.05 -12.64 -2.99
N LEU A 31 -7.07 -12.51 -4.32
CA LEU A 31 -7.18 -13.66 -5.23
C LEU A 31 -6.00 -14.63 -5.11
N ALA A 32 -4.81 -14.10 -4.81
CA ALA A 32 -3.59 -14.88 -4.62
C ALA A 32 -3.41 -15.42 -3.19
N GLY A 33 -4.33 -15.13 -2.26
CA GLY A 33 -4.22 -15.55 -0.86
C GLY A 33 -3.05 -14.89 -0.12
N LEU A 34 -2.64 -13.68 -0.52
CA LEU A 34 -1.59 -12.94 0.15
C LEU A 34 -2.18 -12.14 1.32
N HIS A 35 -1.64 -12.33 2.52
CA HIS A 35 -2.17 -11.69 3.75
C HIS A 35 -1.35 -10.49 4.23
N ARG A 36 -0.18 -10.24 3.63
CA ARG A 36 0.71 -9.16 4.02
C ARG A 36 1.32 -8.50 2.80
N LEU A 37 1.07 -7.19 2.67
CA LEU A 37 1.46 -6.40 1.51
C LEU A 37 2.19 -5.12 1.94
N ARG A 38 3.02 -4.60 1.05
CA ARG A 38 3.82 -3.39 1.28
C ARG A 38 3.51 -2.35 0.21
N ILE A 39 3.14 -1.15 0.64
CA ILE A 39 2.83 -0.03 -0.27
C ILE A 39 3.89 1.05 -0.07
N ILE A 40 4.67 1.31 -1.11
CA ILE A 40 5.83 2.21 -1.11
C ILE A 40 5.42 3.55 -1.72
N HIS A 41 4.97 4.47 -0.88
CA HIS A 41 4.60 5.84 -1.26
C HIS A 41 5.76 6.85 -1.13
N GLY A 42 6.89 6.44 -0.54
CA GLY A 42 8.02 7.32 -0.26
C GLY A 42 7.76 8.24 0.94
N LYS A 43 8.81 8.97 1.36
CA LYS A 43 8.77 9.86 2.52
C LYS A 43 8.26 11.25 2.16
N GLY A 44 8.96 11.94 1.24
CA GLY A 44 8.56 13.23 0.68
C GLY A 44 8.03 14.22 1.72
N THR A 45 6.98 14.96 1.34
CA THR A 45 6.18 15.81 2.24
C THR A 45 5.19 15.02 3.10
N GLY A 46 5.09 13.71 2.92
CA GLY A 46 4.13 12.85 3.62
C GLY A 46 2.68 12.90 3.08
N ILE A 47 2.40 13.70 2.05
CA ILE A 47 1.04 13.83 1.49
C ILE A 47 0.53 12.50 0.93
N LEU A 48 1.32 11.84 0.08
CA LEU A 48 0.91 10.56 -0.52
C LEU A 48 0.74 9.49 0.57
N ARG A 49 1.66 9.43 1.54
CA ARG A 49 1.52 8.57 2.74
C ARG A 49 0.18 8.80 3.44
N SER A 50 -0.17 10.06 3.73
CA SER A 50 -1.42 10.37 4.45
C SER A 50 -2.63 9.91 3.66
N LYS A 51 -2.74 10.33 2.39
CA LYS A 51 -3.88 9.98 1.53
C LYS A 51 -3.99 8.46 1.34
N THR A 52 -2.88 7.76 1.08
CA THR A 52 -2.86 6.29 0.98
C THR A 52 -3.36 5.64 2.27
N ARG A 53 -2.87 6.06 3.44
CA ARG A 53 -3.32 5.49 4.72
C ARG A 53 -4.78 5.81 5.02
N ASP A 54 -5.23 7.03 4.73
CA ASP A 54 -6.62 7.44 4.93
C ASP A 54 -7.58 6.67 4.03
N TYR A 55 -7.16 6.38 2.79
CA TYR A 55 -7.87 5.52 1.87
C TYR A 55 -7.96 4.08 2.38
N LEU A 56 -6.83 3.48 2.74
CA LEU A 56 -6.76 2.10 3.24
C LEU A 56 -7.58 1.89 4.53
N ARG A 57 -7.65 2.89 5.44
CA ARG A 57 -8.48 2.81 6.65
C ARG A 57 -9.97 2.60 6.37
N ARG A 58 -10.45 2.99 5.18
CA ARG A 58 -11.86 2.87 4.78
C ARG A 58 -12.15 1.52 4.10
N ASN A 59 -11.11 0.79 3.69
CA ASN A 59 -11.28 -0.51 3.06
C ASN A 59 -11.50 -1.60 4.14
N ARG A 60 -12.65 -2.30 4.06
CA ARG A 60 -13.06 -3.35 4.99
C ARG A 60 -12.16 -4.59 4.97
N GLN A 61 -11.42 -4.81 3.89
CA GLN A 61 -10.48 -5.92 3.77
C GLN A 61 -9.24 -5.71 4.65
N ILE A 62 -8.91 -4.46 5.03
CA ILE A 62 -7.69 -4.17 5.79
C ILE A 62 -7.90 -4.49 7.27
N ILE A 63 -7.20 -5.52 7.77
CA ILE A 63 -7.21 -5.94 9.17
C ILE A 63 -6.34 -5.01 10.02
N SER A 64 -5.15 -4.64 9.52
CA SER A 64 -4.24 -3.75 10.26
C SER A 64 -3.25 -3.07 9.34
N MET A 65 -2.68 -1.95 9.83
CA MET A 65 -1.64 -1.21 9.13
C MET A 65 -0.54 -0.76 10.06
N GLU A 66 0.70 -0.92 9.62
CA GLU A 66 1.88 -0.54 10.38
C GLU A 66 2.88 0.25 9.51
N THR A 67 3.76 0.98 10.17
CA THR A 67 4.96 1.54 9.55
C THR A 67 6.11 0.62 9.91
N PRO A 68 6.82 0.04 8.94
CA PRO A 68 7.90 -0.91 9.22
C PRO A 68 9.12 -0.16 9.80
N PRO A 69 10.12 -0.88 10.33
CA PRO A 69 11.37 -0.28 10.82
C PRO A 69 12.11 0.53 9.75
N PRO A 70 13.02 1.46 10.14
CA PRO A 70 13.81 2.24 9.19
C PRO A 70 14.60 1.41 8.17
N SER A 71 15.10 0.24 8.57
CA SER A 71 15.80 -0.73 7.70
C SER A 71 14.93 -1.29 6.58
N GLU A 72 13.61 -1.24 6.74
CA GLU A 72 12.62 -1.73 5.76
C GLU A 72 11.86 -0.59 5.05
N GLY A 73 12.39 0.63 5.10
CA GLY A 73 11.85 1.81 4.42
C GLY A 73 11.12 2.81 5.34
N GLY A 74 10.85 2.44 6.60
CA GLY A 74 10.31 3.34 7.61
C GLY A 74 9.00 4.02 7.17
N THR A 75 8.89 5.31 7.47
CA THR A 75 7.73 6.14 7.10
C THR A 75 7.48 6.26 5.60
N GLY A 76 8.38 5.76 4.74
CA GLY A 76 8.17 5.70 3.30
C GLY A 76 7.33 4.51 2.82
N VAL A 77 6.97 3.63 3.74
CA VAL A 77 6.24 2.39 3.47
C VAL A 77 5.07 2.27 4.45
N THR A 78 3.93 1.79 3.94
CA THR A 78 2.84 1.27 4.76
C THR A 78 2.73 -0.21 4.51
N VAL A 79 2.84 -1.01 5.57
CA VAL A 79 2.55 -2.45 5.52
C VAL A 79 1.10 -2.64 5.91
N VAL A 80 0.37 -3.44 5.14
CA VAL A 80 -1.03 -3.77 5.40
C VAL A 80 -1.19 -5.28 5.58
N LYS A 81 -2.09 -5.67 6.49
CA LYS A 81 -2.62 -7.03 6.56
C LYS A 81 -4.05 -7.03 6.06
N ILE A 82 -4.38 -7.99 5.19
CA ILE A 82 -5.71 -8.23 4.62
C ILE A 82 -6.23 -9.62 4.98
#